data_AF-A0A7Y5D5Q2-F1
#
_entry.id   AF-A0A7Y5D5Q2-F1
#
_cell.length_a   1.000
_cell.length_b   1.000
_cell.length_c   1.000
_cell.angle_alpha   90.00
_cell.angle_beta   90.00
_cell.angle_gamma   90.00
#
_symmetry.space_group_name_H-M   'P 1'
#
loop_
_entity.id
_entity.type
_entity.pdbx_description
1 polymer ?
#
loop_
_entity_poly.entity_id
_entity_poly.type
_entity_poly.pdbx_seq_one_letter_code
_entity_poly.pdbx_strand_id
1 'polypeptide(L)'
;MILTIACRELKTLFLSPLAWVLLAMVQIIQAYLFLSLVEAFNSVQATLANMADSPGLAELVVTPLFYNTAIILLLIAPLFTMRMISEERRNKTLALLLSAPISTTQIVCGKFLAVLGLFSLTVLLTSLMPLSLLVGATLDFGKFFANVLALTLLMAAFSAVGLWLSCVANHPTVAAITTFGVLLLLWILDWSNNYREQSSSTLKYFSLAKHFQSLQSGLISSVDLLYFGLLIATCLLLSVRRLDYERLQK
;
A
#
# COMPACT_ATOMS: atom_id res chain seq x y z
N MET A 1 -3.34 -14.21 20.64
CA MET A 1 -4.62 -14.15 19.89
C MET A 1 -4.53 -13.29 18.63
N ILE A 2 -3.93 -12.08 18.65
CA ILE A 2 -3.79 -11.26 17.43
C ILE A 2 -2.97 -11.98 16.34
N LEU A 3 -1.76 -12.43 16.68
CA LEU A 3 -0.88 -13.14 15.74
C LEU A 3 -1.47 -14.46 15.23
N THR A 4 -2.26 -15.16 16.05
CA THR A 4 -2.93 -16.40 15.63
C THR A 4 -4.02 -16.13 14.61
N ILE A 5 -4.79 -15.03 14.77
CA ILE A 5 -5.75 -14.56 13.77
C ILE A 5 -5.00 -14.16 12.49
N ALA A 6 -3.94 -13.35 12.62
CA ALA A 6 -3.17 -12.89 11.46
C ALA A 6 -2.59 -14.05 10.64
N CYS A 7 -1.98 -15.05 11.29
CA CYS A 7 -1.41 -16.21 10.62
C CYS A 7 -2.48 -17.09 9.96
N ARG A 8 -3.64 -17.26 10.60
CA ARG A 8 -4.78 -17.98 10.01
C ARG A 8 -5.28 -17.27 8.76
N GLU A 9 -5.54 -15.97 8.84
CA GLU A 9 -6.05 -15.16 7.74
C GLU A 9 -5.05 -15.10 6.57
N LEU A 10 -3.77 -14.92 6.89
CA LEU A 10 -2.71 -14.92 5.88
C LEU A 10 -2.66 -16.26 5.14
N LYS A 11 -2.76 -17.39 5.85
CA LYS A 11 -2.88 -18.71 5.21
C LYS A 11 -4.11 -18.80 4.33
N THR A 12 -5.26 -18.29 4.77
CA THR A 12 -6.49 -18.27 3.96
C THR A 12 -6.32 -17.46 2.68
N LEU A 13 -5.62 -16.32 2.75
CA LEU A 13 -5.28 -15.51 1.57
C LEU A 13 -4.40 -16.30 0.58
N PHE A 14 -3.33 -16.95 1.05
CA PHE A 14 -2.46 -17.78 0.20
C PHE A 14 -3.11 -19.08 -0.29
N LEU A 15 -4.15 -19.58 0.37
CA LEU A 15 -4.91 -20.73 -0.13
C LEU A 15 -5.90 -20.33 -1.24
N SER A 16 -6.14 -19.03 -1.44
CA SER A 16 -7.01 -18.55 -2.50
C SER A 16 -6.28 -18.54 -3.85
N PRO A 17 -6.79 -19.22 -4.90
CA PRO A 17 -6.18 -19.20 -6.23
C PRO A 17 -6.06 -17.79 -6.81
N LEU A 18 -7.03 -16.93 -6.50
CA LEU A 18 -7.06 -15.54 -6.96
C LEU A 18 -5.87 -14.74 -6.44
N ALA A 19 -5.42 -14.99 -5.21
CA ALA A 19 -4.27 -14.29 -4.63
C ALA A 19 -2.99 -14.57 -5.43
N TRP A 20 -2.76 -15.82 -5.82
CA TRP A 20 -1.62 -16.21 -6.63
C TRP A 20 -1.65 -15.59 -8.03
N VAL A 21 -2.83 -15.58 -8.67
CA VAL A 21 -2.99 -14.96 -10.00
C VAL A 21 -2.69 -13.46 -9.94
N LEU A 22 -3.22 -12.75 -8.93
CA LEU A 22 -2.94 -11.32 -8.77
C LEU A 22 -1.46 -11.06 -8.45
N LEU A 23 -0.85 -11.82 -7.54
CA LEU A 23 0.57 -11.67 -7.21
C LEU A 23 1.47 -11.92 -8.42
N ALA A 24 1.19 -12.97 -9.20
CA ALA A 24 1.92 -13.27 -10.42
C ALA A 24 1.77 -12.15 -11.46
N MET A 25 0.55 -11.64 -11.65
CA MET A 25 0.28 -10.53 -12.57
C MET A 25 1.04 -9.25 -12.15
N VAL A 26 1.01 -8.89 -10.87
CA VAL A 26 1.80 -7.76 -10.33
C VAL A 26 3.27 -7.96 -10.62
N GLN A 27 3.81 -9.14 -10.32
CA GLN A 27 5.23 -9.42 -10.46
C GLN A 27 5.69 -9.35 -11.92
N ILE A 28 4.87 -9.85 -12.86
CA ILE A 28 5.17 -9.77 -14.31
C ILE A 28 5.20 -8.33 -14.77
N ILE A 29 4.21 -7.52 -14.39
CA ILE A 29 4.14 -6.10 -14.76
C ILE A 29 5.36 -5.36 -14.17
N GLN A 30 5.68 -5.59 -12.90
CA GLN A 30 6.85 -5.00 -12.26
C GLN A 30 8.17 -5.40 -12.93
N ALA A 31 8.32 -6.69 -13.28
CA ALA A 31 9.52 -7.17 -13.96
C ALA A 31 9.70 -6.50 -15.33
N TYR A 32 8.62 -6.37 -16.11
CA TYR A 32 8.65 -5.64 -17.38
C TYR A 32 9.05 -4.17 -17.20
N LEU A 33 8.42 -3.47 -16.24
CA LEU A 33 8.75 -2.07 -15.95
C LEU A 33 10.20 -1.91 -15.47
N PHE A 34 10.68 -2.80 -14.61
CA PHE A 34 12.06 -2.78 -14.12
C PHE A 34 13.06 -2.95 -15.26
N LEU A 35 12.87 -3.95 -16.12
CA LEU A 35 13.73 -4.18 -17.28
C LEU A 35 13.72 -2.98 -18.23
N SER A 36 12.56 -2.38 -18.47
CA SER A 36 12.43 -1.17 -19.27
C SER A 36 13.17 0.03 -18.66
N LEU A 37 13.11 0.21 -17.34
CA LEU A 37 13.85 1.28 -16.65
C LEU A 37 15.37 1.04 -16.69
N VAL A 38 15.82 -0.20 -16.57
CA VAL A 38 17.25 -0.57 -16.68
C VAL A 38 17.75 -0.33 -18.11
N GLU A 39 16.98 -0.71 -19.13
CA GLU A 39 17.32 -0.45 -20.53
C GLU A 39 17.39 1.05 -20.83
N ALA A 40 16.40 1.82 -20.34
CA ALA A 40 16.40 3.27 -20.44
C ALA A 40 17.64 3.88 -19.76
N PHE A 41 18.00 3.43 -18.56
CA PHE A 41 19.20 3.87 -17.87
C PHE A 41 20.48 3.56 -18.68
N ASN A 42 20.62 2.34 -19.19
CA ASN A 42 21.78 1.94 -19.99
C ASN A 42 21.95 2.79 -21.26
N SER A 43 20.85 3.20 -21.89
CA SER A 43 20.89 4.04 -23.09
C SER A 43 21.40 5.47 -22.83
N VAL A 44 21.20 5.99 -21.61
CA VAL A 44 21.56 7.36 -21.23
C VAL A 44 22.84 7.41 -20.38
N GLN A 45 23.32 6.27 -19.87
CA GLN A 45 24.51 6.15 -19.02
C GLN A 45 25.77 6.76 -19.64
N ALA A 46 26.01 6.52 -20.94
CA ALA A 46 27.17 7.06 -21.65
C ALA A 46 27.14 8.60 -21.74
N THR A 47 25.95 9.19 -21.83
CA THR A 47 25.75 10.64 -21.88
C THR A 47 25.89 11.27 -20.48
N LEU A 48 25.38 10.58 -19.46
CA LEU A 48 25.45 11.00 -18.05
C LEU A 48 26.86 10.93 -17.46
N ALA A 49 27.71 10.02 -17.93
CA ALA A 49 29.11 9.95 -17.49
C ALA A 49 29.90 11.26 -17.76
N ASN A 50 29.43 12.10 -18.69
CA ASN A 50 30.06 13.36 -19.06
C ASN A 50 29.50 14.58 -18.30
N MET A 51 28.52 14.39 -17.40
CA MET A 51 27.90 15.46 -16.62
C MET A 51 28.27 15.32 -15.13
N ALA A 52 28.60 16.44 -14.48
CA ALA A 52 29.06 16.47 -13.09
C ALA A 52 27.96 16.17 -12.05
N ASP A 53 26.69 16.47 -12.35
CA ASP A 53 25.51 16.22 -11.50
C ASP A 53 24.55 15.23 -12.16
N SER A 54 25.05 14.04 -12.50
CA SER A 54 24.22 13.01 -13.14
C SER A 54 23.33 12.26 -12.15
N PRO A 55 22.01 12.18 -12.38
CA PRO A 55 21.12 11.39 -11.55
C PRO A 55 21.55 9.92 -11.55
N GLY A 56 21.76 9.38 -10.35
CA GLY A 56 22.22 8.01 -10.15
C GLY A 56 21.13 6.97 -10.41
N LEU A 57 21.52 5.70 -10.38
CA LEU A 57 20.63 4.54 -10.53
C LEU A 57 19.42 4.55 -9.58
N ALA A 58 19.61 5.04 -8.35
CA ALA A 58 18.53 5.18 -7.38
C ALA A 58 17.41 6.13 -7.84
N GLU A 59 17.77 7.14 -8.63
CA GLU A 59 16.85 8.18 -9.08
C GLU A 59 16.16 7.82 -10.40
N LEU A 60 16.89 7.16 -11.30
CA LEU A 60 16.37 6.79 -12.62
C LEU A 60 15.69 5.42 -12.67
N VAL A 61 16.05 4.50 -11.77
CA VAL A 61 15.51 3.13 -11.77
C VAL A 61 14.70 2.86 -10.51
N VAL A 62 15.28 3.09 -9.33
CA VAL A 62 14.63 2.69 -8.05
C VAL A 62 13.40 3.54 -7.78
N THR A 63 13.55 4.87 -7.74
CA THR A 63 12.44 5.77 -7.40
C THR A 63 11.22 5.59 -8.33
N PRO A 64 11.38 5.55 -9.68
CA PRO A 64 10.27 5.32 -10.59
C PRO A 64 9.66 3.92 -10.46
N LEU A 65 10.47 2.89 -10.19
CA LEU A 65 9.97 1.53 -9.97
C LEU A 65 9.06 1.45 -8.74
N PHE A 66 9.45 2.05 -7.62
CA PHE A 66 8.62 2.11 -6.41
C PHE A 66 7.38 2.97 -6.61
N TYR A 67 7.49 4.05 -7.40
CA TYR A 67 6.34 4.89 -7.75
C TYR A 67 5.31 4.16 -8.62
N ASN A 68 5.77 3.46 -9.65
CA ASN A 68 4.90 2.63 -10.49
C ASN A 68 4.27 1.48 -9.69
N THR A 69 5.04 0.89 -8.78
CA THR A 69 4.54 -0.14 -7.85
C THR A 69 3.42 0.39 -6.97
N ALA A 70 3.54 1.61 -6.44
CA ALA A 70 2.50 2.25 -5.66
C ALA A 70 1.19 2.40 -6.46
N ILE A 71 1.26 2.79 -7.73
CA ILE A 71 0.08 2.92 -8.61
C ILE A 71 -0.57 1.56 -8.88
N ILE A 72 0.24 0.54 -9.18
CA ILE A 72 -0.25 -0.83 -9.41
C ILE A 72 -0.95 -1.36 -8.16
N LEU A 73 -0.32 -1.17 -6.99
CA LEU A 73 -0.88 -1.62 -5.72
C LEU A 73 -2.10 -0.80 -5.28
N LEU A 74 -2.23 0.46 -5.69
CA LEU A 74 -3.47 1.24 -5.50
C LEU A 74 -4.66 0.56 -6.18
N LEU A 75 -4.47 0.03 -7.39
CA LEU A 75 -5.51 -0.69 -8.13
C LEU A 75 -5.84 -2.04 -7.48
N ILE A 76 -4.82 -2.72 -6.96
CA ILE A 76 -4.92 -4.12 -6.53
C ILE A 76 -5.26 -4.26 -5.05
N ALA A 77 -4.89 -3.28 -4.21
CA ALA A 77 -5.15 -3.32 -2.79
C ALA A 77 -6.63 -3.52 -2.44
N PRO A 78 -7.60 -2.83 -3.10
CA PRO A 78 -9.03 -3.06 -2.90
C PRO A 78 -9.47 -4.52 -3.11
N LEU A 79 -8.84 -5.25 -4.03
CA LEU A 79 -9.20 -6.64 -4.31
C LEU A 79 -8.77 -7.59 -3.17
N PHE A 80 -7.67 -7.29 -2.49
CA PHE A 80 -7.22 -8.06 -1.34
C PHE A 80 -7.95 -7.67 -0.06
N THR A 81 -8.24 -6.38 0.15
CA THR A 81 -8.88 -5.91 1.38
C THR A 81 -10.39 -6.09 1.37
N MET A 82 -11.04 -6.13 0.21
CA MET A 82 -12.50 -6.15 0.12
C MET A 82 -13.12 -7.31 0.91
N ARG A 83 -12.49 -8.49 0.89
CA ARG A 83 -13.04 -9.73 1.47
C ARG A 83 -12.88 -9.85 2.98
N MET A 84 -12.02 -9.04 3.60
CA MET A 84 -11.59 -9.24 4.98
C MET A 84 -12.73 -9.30 5.99
N ILE A 85 -13.76 -8.45 5.82
CA ILE A 85 -14.94 -8.41 6.72
C ILE A 85 -16.23 -8.63 5.91
N SER A 86 -16.33 -8.04 4.72
CA SER A 86 -17.55 -8.09 3.92
C SER A 86 -17.93 -9.52 3.46
N GLU A 87 -16.96 -10.43 3.31
CA GLU A 87 -17.24 -11.82 2.95
C GLU A 87 -17.84 -12.60 4.13
N GLU A 88 -17.36 -12.36 5.35
CA GLU A 88 -17.95 -12.94 6.56
C GLU A 88 -19.35 -12.39 6.81
N ARG A 89 -19.56 -11.10 6.52
CA ARG A 89 -20.89 -10.49 6.59
C ARG A 89 -21.84 -11.12 5.57
N ARG A 90 -21.41 -11.25 4.31
CA ARG A 90 -22.21 -11.87 3.24
C ARG A 90 -22.57 -13.33 3.57
N ASN A 91 -21.63 -14.08 4.12
CA ASN A 91 -21.80 -15.50 4.45
C ASN A 91 -22.49 -15.72 5.81
N LYS A 92 -22.94 -14.65 6.49
CA LYS A 92 -23.56 -14.68 7.83
C LYS A 92 -22.69 -15.30 8.95
N THR A 93 -21.40 -15.50 8.70
CA THR A 93 -20.44 -16.02 9.68
C THR A 93 -19.90 -14.95 10.62
N LEU A 94 -20.07 -13.66 10.28
CA LEU A 94 -19.71 -12.52 11.14
C LEU A 94 -20.35 -12.62 12.54
N ALA A 95 -21.58 -13.15 12.63
CA ALA A 95 -22.26 -13.35 13.92
C ALA A 95 -21.50 -14.31 14.85
N LEU A 96 -20.95 -15.40 14.29
CA LEU A 96 -20.17 -16.40 15.02
C LEU A 96 -18.82 -15.84 15.47
N LEU A 97 -18.24 -14.95 14.67
CA LEU A 97 -16.98 -14.31 14.99
C LEU A 97 -17.12 -13.26 16.11
N LEU A 98 -18.21 -12.50 16.11
CA LEU A 98 -18.50 -11.50 17.15
C LEU A 98 -19.00 -12.11 18.47
N SER A 99 -19.59 -13.31 18.44
CA SER A 99 -19.99 -14.04 19.65
C SER A 99 -18.83 -14.75 20.35
N ALA A 100 -17.69 -14.93 19.67
CA ALA A 100 -16.50 -15.48 20.28
C ALA A 100 -15.98 -14.55 21.41
N PRO A 101 -15.31 -15.10 22.45
CA PRO A 101 -14.72 -14.33 23.55
C PRO A 101 -13.41 -13.63 23.12
N ILE A 102 -13.46 -12.92 21.99
CA ILE A 102 -12.36 -12.18 21.39
C ILE A 102 -12.78 -10.72 21.31
N SER A 103 -11.86 -9.81 21.63
CA SER A 103 -12.11 -8.37 21.47
C SER A 103 -12.10 -7.99 19.98
N THR A 104 -12.96 -7.06 19.58
CA THR A 104 -13.01 -6.50 18.22
C THR A 104 -11.69 -5.88 17.77
N THR A 105 -10.95 -5.25 18.70
CA THR A 105 -9.58 -4.74 18.46
C THR A 105 -8.63 -5.85 18.00
N GLN A 106 -8.64 -7.01 18.66
CA GLN A 106 -7.80 -8.15 18.27
C GLN A 106 -8.16 -8.70 16.89
N ILE A 107 -9.45 -8.70 16.53
CA ILE A 107 -9.93 -9.13 15.21
C ILE A 107 -9.43 -8.18 14.13
N VAL A 108 -9.63 -6.87 14.32
CA VAL A 108 -9.22 -5.84 13.35
C VAL A 108 -7.71 -5.83 13.18
N CYS A 109 -6.94 -5.79 14.27
CA CYS A 109 -5.48 -5.82 14.19
C CYS A 109 -4.95 -7.12 13.56
N GLY A 110 -5.58 -8.27 13.85
CA GLY A 110 -5.19 -9.54 13.24
C GLY A 110 -5.41 -9.56 11.73
N LYS A 111 -6.59 -9.11 11.27
CA LYS A 111 -6.92 -8.99 9.85
C LYS A 111 -6.02 -7.97 9.13
N PHE A 112 -5.75 -6.84 9.77
CA PHE A 112 -4.83 -5.84 9.25
C PHE A 112 -3.42 -6.40 9.03
N LEU A 113 -2.86 -7.08 10.05
CA LEU A 113 -1.54 -7.71 9.97
C LEU A 113 -1.46 -8.82 8.90
N ALA A 114 -2.56 -9.54 8.64
CA ALA A 114 -2.60 -10.55 7.59
C ALA A 114 -2.45 -9.93 6.19
N VAL A 115 -3.20 -8.86 5.91
CA VAL A 115 -3.11 -8.13 4.64
C VAL A 115 -1.75 -7.44 4.50
N LEU A 116 -1.27 -6.82 5.58
CA LEU A 116 0.06 -6.25 5.63
C LEU A 116 1.15 -7.29 5.34
N GLY A 117 1.02 -8.50 5.85
CA GLY A 117 1.95 -9.60 5.55
C GLY A 117 2.00 -9.91 4.05
N LEU A 118 0.85 -9.97 3.39
CA LEU A 118 0.78 -10.17 1.93
C LEU A 118 1.43 -9.01 1.17
N PHE A 119 1.12 -7.76 1.51
CA PHE A 119 1.77 -6.62 0.84
C PHE A 119 3.25 -6.50 1.17
N SER A 120 3.68 -6.87 2.37
CA SER A 120 5.11 -6.89 2.72
C SER A 120 5.89 -7.86 1.84
N LEU A 121 5.29 -9.00 1.45
CA LEU A 121 5.88 -9.91 0.47
C LEU A 121 6.04 -9.23 -0.89
N THR A 122 5.02 -8.50 -1.37
CA THR A 122 5.13 -7.76 -2.64
C THR A 122 6.23 -6.70 -2.58
N VAL A 123 6.31 -5.92 -1.49
CA VAL A 123 7.36 -4.91 -1.30
C VAL A 123 8.74 -5.56 -1.24
N LEU A 124 8.87 -6.71 -0.57
CA LEU A 124 10.12 -7.47 -0.52
C LEU A 124 10.55 -7.90 -1.93
N LEU A 125 9.64 -8.50 -2.71
CA LEU A 125 9.94 -8.92 -4.08
C LEU A 125 10.32 -7.74 -4.98
N THR A 126 9.63 -6.60 -4.85
CA THR A 126 9.97 -5.35 -5.54
C THR A 126 11.37 -4.84 -5.13
N SER A 127 11.72 -4.92 -3.84
CA SER A 127 13.02 -4.46 -3.32
C SER A 127 14.19 -5.35 -3.76
N LEU A 128 13.96 -6.64 -4.00
CA LEU A 128 14.98 -7.55 -4.52
C LEU A 128 15.40 -7.20 -5.95
N MET A 129 14.53 -6.54 -6.74
CA MET A 129 14.87 -6.16 -8.12
C MET A 129 16.04 -5.15 -8.16
N PRO A 130 15.98 -3.97 -7.51
CA PRO A 130 17.16 -3.09 -7.41
C PRO A 130 18.38 -3.73 -6.76
N LEU A 131 18.19 -4.57 -5.74
CA LEU A 131 19.31 -5.25 -5.08
C LEU A 131 20.08 -6.16 -6.04
N SER A 132 19.42 -6.73 -7.05
CA SER A 132 20.10 -7.51 -8.10
C SER A 132 21.10 -6.68 -8.92
N LEU A 133 20.93 -5.36 -9.00
CA LEU A 133 21.84 -4.46 -9.73
C LEU A 133 23.15 -4.20 -8.98
N LEU A 134 23.26 -4.53 -7.69
CA LEU A 134 24.49 -4.36 -6.90
C LEU A 134 25.69 -5.12 -7.49
N VAL A 135 25.45 -6.14 -8.32
CA VAL A 135 26.50 -6.91 -8.99
C VAL A 135 27.25 -6.08 -10.04
N GLY A 136 26.60 -5.09 -10.67
CA GLY A 136 27.18 -4.30 -11.75
C GLY A 136 27.15 -2.78 -11.52
N ALA A 137 26.62 -2.33 -10.39
CA ALA A 137 26.20 -0.95 -10.23
C ALA A 137 26.21 -0.50 -8.75
N THR A 138 26.52 0.77 -8.50
CA THR A 138 26.46 1.34 -7.15
C THR A 138 25.07 1.88 -6.85
N LEU A 139 24.56 1.57 -5.66
CA LEU A 139 23.22 1.94 -5.24
C LEU A 139 23.30 2.77 -3.95
N ASP A 140 22.61 3.91 -3.95
CA ASP A 140 22.45 4.72 -2.76
C ASP A 140 21.47 4.02 -1.79
N PHE A 141 22.04 3.37 -0.77
CA PHE A 141 21.28 2.66 0.24
C PHE A 141 20.34 3.59 1.02
N GLY A 142 20.69 4.87 1.21
CA GLY A 142 19.84 5.84 1.91
C GLY A 142 18.54 6.07 1.16
N LYS A 143 18.64 6.41 -0.13
CA LYS A 143 17.46 6.57 -1.02
C LYS A 143 16.68 5.26 -1.17
N PHE A 144 17.37 4.11 -1.26
CA PHE A 144 16.70 2.81 -1.37
C PHE A 144 15.86 2.46 -0.13
N PHE A 145 16.43 2.57 1.07
CA PHE A 145 15.67 2.32 2.31
C PHE A 145 14.53 3.31 2.49
N ALA A 146 14.71 4.58 2.09
CA ALA A 146 13.63 5.57 2.09
C ALA A 146 12.47 5.16 1.17
N ASN A 147 12.76 4.65 -0.03
CA ASN A 147 11.73 4.14 -0.96
C ASN A 147 11.01 2.89 -0.43
N VAL A 148 11.74 1.95 0.18
CA VAL A 148 11.15 0.77 0.84
C VAL A 148 10.24 1.18 1.99
N LEU A 149 10.71 2.09 2.85
CA LEU A 149 9.92 2.64 3.96
C LEU A 149 8.65 3.37 3.44
N ALA A 150 8.79 4.21 2.42
CA ALA A 150 7.68 4.94 1.82
C ALA A 150 6.60 3.98 1.32
N LEU A 151 7.00 2.92 0.60
CA LEU A 151 6.07 1.95 0.04
C LEU A 151 5.43 1.07 1.10
N THR A 152 6.17 0.66 2.13
CA THR A 152 5.59 -0.10 3.26
C THR A 152 4.55 0.70 4.02
N LEU A 153 4.81 1.97 4.33
CA LEU A 153 3.84 2.87 4.96
C LEU A 153 2.61 3.10 4.09
N LEU A 154 2.82 3.26 2.77
CA LEU A 154 1.74 3.37 1.80
C LEU A 154 0.83 2.13 1.81
N MET A 155 1.42 0.93 1.80
CA MET A 155 0.66 -0.33 1.86
C MET A 155 -0.07 -0.51 3.19
N ALA A 156 0.51 -0.03 4.29
CA ALA A 156 -0.18 0.03 5.57
C ALA A 156 -1.39 0.96 5.54
N ALA A 157 -1.28 2.13 4.91
CA ALA A 157 -2.43 3.02 4.73
C ALA A 157 -3.52 2.40 3.83
N PHE A 158 -3.15 1.82 2.69
CA PHE A 158 -4.11 1.17 1.79
C PHE A 158 -4.85 0.01 2.45
N SER A 159 -4.13 -0.83 3.20
CA SER A 159 -4.74 -1.93 3.95
C SER A 159 -5.67 -1.44 5.07
N ALA A 160 -5.32 -0.37 5.79
CA ALA A 160 -6.16 0.21 6.83
C ALA A 160 -7.46 0.81 6.25
N VAL A 161 -7.36 1.58 5.17
CA VAL A 161 -8.52 2.17 4.47
C VAL A 161 -9.43 1.09 3.91
N GLY A 162 -8.84 0.08 3.24
CA GLY A 162 -9.61 -1.02 2.66
C GLY A 162 -10.30 -1.90 3.70
N LEU A 163 -9.67 -2.11 4.86
CA LEU A 163 -10.29 -2.84 5.97
C LEU A 163 -11.49 -2.05 6.54
N TRP A 164 -11.32 -0.74 6.76
CA TRP A 164 -12.41 0.12 7.22
C TRP A 164 -13.62 0.09 6.28
N LEU A 165 -13.39 0.24 4.98
CA LEU A 165 -14.47 0.21 3.99
C LEU A 165 -15.09 -1.19 3.85
N SER A 166 -14.32 -2.26 4.04
CA SER A 166 -14.85 -3.63 4.15
C SER A 166 -15.79 -3.80 5.36
N CYS A 167 -15.53 -3.11 6.48
CA CYS A 167 -16.43 -3.08 7.64
C CYS A 167 -17.73 -2.31 7.37
N VAL A 168 -17.72 -1.31 6.48
CA VAL A 168 -18.93 -0.53 6.17
C VAL A 168 -19.77 -1.23 5.11
N ALA A 169 -19.13 -1.87 4.13
CA ALA A 169 -19.81 -2.49 3.00
C ALA A 169 -20.49 -3.82 3.36
N ASN A 170 -21.65 -4.07 2.74
CA ASN A 170 -22.38 -5.34 2.89
C ASN A 170 -21.94 -6.41 1.88
N HIS A 171 -21.34 -6.00 0.77
CA HIS A 171 -20.87 -6.88 -0.29
C HIS A 171 -19.41 -6.59 -0.66
N PRO A 172 -18.57 -7.61 -0.92
CA PRO A 172 -17.17 -7.42 -1.31
C PRO A 172 -16.98 -6.50 -2.51
N THR A 173 -17.83 -6.59 -3.53
CA THR A 173 -17.74 -5.74 -4.71
C THR A 173 -17.90 -4.26 -4.37
N VAL A 174 -18.86 -3.93 -3.49
CA VAL A 174 -19.08 -2.55 -3.03
C VAL A 174 -17.89 -2.08 -2.18
N ALA A 175 -17.35 -2.96 -1.33
CA ALA A 175 -16.14 -2.67 -0.56
C ALA A 175 -14.95 -2.33 -1.48
N ALA A 176 -14.75 -3.10 -2.55
CA ALA A 176 -13.67 -2.88 -3.51
C ALA A 176 -13.83 -1.54 -4.24
N ILE A 177 -15.01 -1.27 -4.80
CA ILE A 177 -15.27 -0.04 -5.56
C ILE A 177 -15.10 1.20 -4.68
N THR A 178 -15.64 1.17 -3.47
CA THR A 178 -15.52 2.30 -2.52
C THR A 178 -14.08 2.50 -2.06
N THR A 179 -13.35 1.41 -1.78
CA THR A 179 -11.91 1.49 -1.43
C THR A 179 -11.10 2.07 -2.57
N PHE A 180 -11.28 1.57 -3.78
CA PHE A 180 -10.61 2.08 -4.96
C PHE A 180 -10.91 3.57 -5.17
N GLY A 181 -12.18 3.98 -5.08
CA GLY A 181 -12.60 5.37 -5.24
C GLY A 181 -11.98 6.30 -4.19
N VAL A 182 -11.96 5.90 -2.92
CA VAL A 182 -11.36 6.70 -1.85
C VAL A 182 -9.83 6.81 -2.01
N LEU A 183 -9.15 5.70 -2.30
CA LEU A 183 -7.70 5.70 -2.51
C LEU A 183 -7.30 6.53 -3.73
N LEU A 184 -8.04 6.40 -4.84
CA LEU A 184 -7.82 7.17 -6.06
C LEU A 184 -8.05 8.66 -5.83
N LEU A 185 -9.12 9.02 -5.12
CA LEU A 185 -9.38 10.41 -4.74
C LEU A 185 -8.19 10.97 -3.96
N LEU A 186 -7.76 10.29 -2.89
CA LEU A 186 -6.61 10.71 -2.07
C LEU A 186 -5.30 10.78 -2.86
N TRP A 187 -5.15 9.98 -3.91
CA TRP A 187 -3.98 9.99 -4.80
C TRP A 187 -3.97 11.20 -5.75
N ILE A 188 -5.11 11.54 -6.35
CA ILE A 188 -5.23 12.59 -7.36
C ILE A 188 -5.43 14.00 -6.76
N LEU A 189 -5.65 14.12 -5.45
CA LEU A 189 -5.84 15.42 -4.76
C LEU A 189 -4.78 16.48 -5.11
N ASP A 190 -3.54 16.09 -5.40
CA ASP A 190 -2.47 17.03 -5.77
C ASP A 190 -2.51 17.47 -7.24
N TRP A 191 -3.07 16.65 -8.14
CA TRP A 191 -3.04 16.90 -9.57
C TRP A 191 -3.83 18.16 -9.95
N SER A 192 -4.92 18.43 -9.23
CA SER A 192 -5.74 19.64 -9.36
C SER A 192 -4.98 20.94 -9.02
N ASN A 193 -4.01 20.86 -8.11
CA ASN A 193 -3.31 22.04 -7.61
C ASN A 193 -2.09 22.46 -8.45
N ASN A 194 -1.64 21.62 -9.40
CA ASN A 194 -0.58 22.01 -10.34
C ASN A 194 -1.09 22.98 -11.42
N TYR A 195 -2.41 23.12 -11.59
CA TYR A 195 -3.03 23.99 -12.61
C TYR A 195 -3.54 25.33 -12.07
N ARG A 196 -3.55 25.55 -10.74
CA ARG A 196 -4.01 26.80 -10.13
C ARG A 196 -2.94 27.31 -9.17
N GLU A 197 -2.21 28.35 -9.60
CA GLU A 197 -1.16 29.03 -8.81
C GLU A 197 -1.67 29.59 -7.45
N GLN A 198 -2.99 29.62 -7.23
CA GLN A 198 -3.61 30.31 -6.11
C GLN A 198 -4.83 29.57 -5.55
N SER A 199 -4.73 28.25 -5.31
CA SER A 199 -5.74 27.50 -4.57
C SER A 199 -5.14 26.85 -3.32
N SER A 200 -5.84 27.03 -2.21
CA SER A 200 -5.41 26.86 -0.81
C SER A 200 -4.55 25.62 -0.52
N SER A 201 -3.43 25.88 0.15
CA SER A 201 -2.39 24.94 0.62
C SER A 201 -2.87 23.78 1.50
N THR A 202 -4.10 23.82 2.03
CA THR A 202 -4.64 22.80 2.95
C THR A 202 -4.96 21.47 2.27
N LEU A 203 -5.45 21.48 1.02
CA LEU A 203 -5.77 20.25 0.29
C LEU A 203 -4.50 19.46 -0.09
N LYS A 204 -3.34 20.13 -0.22
CA LYS A 204 -2.05 19.47 -0.48
C LYS A 204 -1.60 18.58 0.70
N TYR A 205 -2.03 18.88 1.92
CA TYR A 205 -1.69 18.07 3.11
C TYR A 205 -2.50 16.78 3.22
N PHE A 206 -3.56 16.62 2.43
CA PHE A 206 -4.33 15.38 2.38
C PHE A 206 -3.90 14.47 1.22
N SER A 207 -2.99 14.93 0.35
CA SER A 207 -2.53 14.14 -0.78
C SER A 207 -1.59 13.04 -0.33
N LEU A 208 -2.04 11.80 -0.52
CA LEU A 208 -1.28 10.62 -0.19
C LEU A 208 -0.08 10.43 -1.13
N ALA A 209 -0.23 10.83 -2.41
CA ALA A 209 0.83 10.82 -3.40
C ALA A 209 1.97 11.80 -3.05
N LYS A 210 1.63 12.98 -2.52
CA LYS A 210 2.63 13.99 -2.12
C LYS A 210 3.50 13.51 -0.97
N HIS A 211 2.88 13.02 0.11
CA HIS A 211 3.61 12.48 1.26
C HIS A 211 4.46 11.26 0.89
N PHE A 212 3.97 10.45 -0.06
CA PHE A 212 4.74 9.34 -0.61
C PHE A 212 5.97 9.81 -1.41
N GLN A 213 5.80 10.73 -2.37
CA GLN A 213 6.92 11.28 -3.15
C GLN A 213 7.95 12.02 -2.30
N SER A 214 7.51 12.74 -1.26
CA SER A 214 8.37 13.39 -0.27
C SER A 214 9.32 12.37 0.38
N LEU A 215 8.78 11.24 0.88
CA LEU A 215 9.59 10.16 1.45
C LEU A 215 10.53 9.50 0.41
N GLN A 216 10.07 9.35 -0.84
CA GLN A 216 10.88 8.75 -1.91
C GLN A 216 12.13 9.58 -2.27
N SER A 217 12.08 10.90 -2.05
CA SER A 217 13.23 11.80 -2.30
C SER A 217 14.42 11.55 -1.36
N GLY A 218 14.25 10.73 -0.32
CA GLY A 218 15.27 10.44 0.69
C GLY A 218 15.17 11.34 1.93
N LEU A 219 14.33 12.37 1.91
CA LEU A 219 14.08 13.24 3.06
C LEU A 219 12.98 12.64 3.94
N ILE A 220 13.37 11.85 4.95
CA ILE A 220 12.42 11.29 5.92
C ILE A 220 11.96 12.40 6.87
N SER A 221 10.86 13.06 6.51
CA SER A 221 10.21 14.06 7.35
C SER A 221 9.29 13.41 8.38
N SER A 222 9.34 13.88 9.63
CA SER A 222 8.41 13.44 10.69
C SER A 222 6.95 13.73 10.34
N VAL A 223 6.69 14.75 9.52
CA VAL A 223 5.34 15.12 9.08
C VAL A 223 4.72 14.00 8.24
N ASP A 224 5.49 13.41 7.32
CA ASP A 224 5.00 12.36 6.43
C ASP A 224 4.71 11.07 7.23
N LEU A 225 5.60 10.73 8.18
CA LEU A 225 5.40 9.59 9.08
C LEU A 225 4.15 9.75 9.95
N LEU A 226 3.96 10.95 10.51
CA LEU A 226 2.77 11.27 11.30
C LEU A 226 1.49 11.22 10.47
N TYR A 227 1.54 11.70 9.22
CA TYR A 227 0.40 11.61 8.30
C TYR A 227 -0.04 10.16 8.07
N PHE A 228 0.88 9.28 7.68
CA PHE A 228 0.56 7.86 7.47
C PHE A 228 0.11 7.19 8.77
N GLY A 229 0.80 7.47 9.88
CA GLY A 229 0.44 6.93 11.20
C GLY A 229 -0.98 7.31 11.63
N LEU A 230 -1.35 8.59 11.48
CA LEU A 230 -2.69 9.08 11.79
C LEU A 230 -3.76 8.48 10.88
N LEU A 231 -3.48 8.39 9.57
CA LEU A 231 -4.42 7.78 8.61
C LEU A 231 -4.68 6.30 8.94
N ILE A 232 -3.63 5.54 9.26
CA ILE A 232 -3.73 4.14 9.66
C ILE A 232 -4.52 4.02 10.97
N ALA A 233 -4.14 4.78 11.99
CA ALA A 233 -4.77 4.72 13.30
C ALA A 233 -6.26 5.09 13.25
N THR A 234 -6.62 6.15 12.51
CA THR A 234 -8.01 6.59 12.33
C THR A 234 -8.85 5.51 11.64
N CYS A 235 -8.37 4.93 10.53
CA CYS A 235 -9.10 3.87 9.82
C CYS A 235 -9.27 2.61 10.68
N LEU A 236 -8.24 2.21 11.43
CA LEU A 236 -8.33 1.06 12.35
C LEU A 236 -9.31 1.32 13.50
N LEU A 237 -9.28 2.52 14.11
CA LEU A 237 -10.22 2.91 15.15
C LEU A 237 -11.66 2.93 14.65
N LEU A 238 -11.91 3.46 13.46
CA LEU A 238 -13.24 3.45 12.83
C LEU A 238 -13.71 2.02 12.54
N SER A 239 -12.81 1.14 12.13
CA SER A 239 -13.10 -0.29 11.91
C SER A 239 -13.52 -0.99 13.19
N VAL A 240 -12.80 -0.75 14.30
CA VAL A 240 -13.12 -1.29 15.62
C VAL A 240 -14.47 -0.78 16.10
N ARG A 241 -14.69 0.55 16.07
CA ARG A 241 -15.97 1.14 16.50
C ARG A 241 -17.15 0.64 15.70
N ARG A 242 -16.97 0.43 14.38
CA ARG A 242 -18.03 -0.11 13.53
C ARG A 242 -18.43 -1.53 13.94
N LEU A 243 -17.45 -2.38 14.23
CA LEU A 243 -17.71 -3.76 14.67
C LEU A 243 -18.28 -3.83 16.09
N ASP A 244 -17.82 -2.96 17.00
CA ASP A 244 -18.37 -2.86 18.36
C ASP A 244 -19.85 -2.46 18.33
N TYR A 245 -20.21 -1.51 17.48
CA TYR A 245 -21.60 -1.10 17.30
C TYR A 245 -22.48 -2.26 16.82
N GLU A 246 -22.02 -3.06 15.86
CA GLU A 246 -22.74 -4.26 15.37
C GLU A 246 -22.83 -5.38 16.42
N ARG A 247 -21.90 -5.41 17.39
CA ARG A 247 -21.96 -6.34 18.52
C ARG A 247 -23.01 -5.95 19.55
N LEU A 248 -23.22 -4.64 19.78
CA LEU A 248 -24.17 -4.11 20.77
C LEU A 248 -25.62 -4.12 20.30
N GLN A 249 -25.87 -4.19 19.00
CA GLN A 249 -27.23 -4.25 18.42
C GLN A 249 -27.84 -5.66 18.40
N LYS A 250 -27.11 -6.67 18.86
CA LYS A 250 -27.58 -8.06 18.99
C LYS A 250 -27.78 -8.42 20.44
#